data_AF-A0AAN6M249-F1
#
_entry.id   AF-A0AAN6M249-F1
#
_cell.length_a   1.000
_cell.length_b   1.000
_cell.length_c   1.000
_cell.angle_alpha   90.00
_cell.angle_beta   90.00
_cell.angle_gamma   90.00
#
_symmetry.space_group_name_H-M   'P 1'
#
loop_
_entity.id
_entity.type
_entity.pdbx_description
1 polymer ?
#
loop_
_entity_poly.entity_id
_entity_poly.type
_entity_poly.pdbx_seq_one_letter_code
_entity_poly.pdbx_strand_id
1 'polypeptide(L)'
;MAFGLDPNTATREVFTKSLTEVSLPADAHDLWLWYASNHQSLLRKLAEHPAMVPNLQQTYNTPANSKNKVYRMWDFVGRTLGYIFRLDPDPPRWLRRSDAGYFRPHHHVLQPHS
;
A
#
# COMPACT_ATOMS: atom_id res chain seq x y z
N MET A 1 -2.44 7.36 8.11
CA MET A 1 -1.54 8.51 7.90
C MET A 1 -0.16 8.00 8.20
N ALA A 2 0.80 8.24 7.31
CA ALA A 2 2.19 7.85 7.51
C ALA A 2 2.69 8.25 8.90
N PHE A 3 3.49 7.38 9.51
CA PHE A 3 3.99 7.50 10.88
C PHE A 3 4.57 8.91 11.14
N GLY A 4 3.80 9.78 11.80
CA GLY A 4 4.26 11.08 12.31
C GLY A 4 4.57 12.18 11.29
N LEU A 5 4.30 12.00 9.98
CA LEU A 5 4.56 13.06 9.00
C LEU A 5 3.46 14.13 9.00
N ASP A 6 3.86 15.40 9.03
CA ASP A 6 2.93 16.52 8.87
C ASP A 6 2.56 16.71 7.38
N PRO A 7 1.27 16.57 7.01
CA PRO A 7 0.81 16.67 5.63
C PRO A 7 0.91 18.05 5.01
N ASN A 8 1.19 19.09 5.81
CA ASN A 8 1.36 20.46 5.33
C ASN A 8 2.81 20.80 4.97
N THR A 9 3.76 19.95 5.37
CA THR A 9 5.20 20.20 5.17
C THR A 9 5.89 19.07 4.42
N ALA A 10 5.50 17.81 4.65
CA ALA A 10 6.07 16.68 3.92
C ALA A 10 5.49 16.55 2.50
N THR A 11 6.37 16.28 1.53
CA THR A 11 6.01 16.08 0.13
C THR A 11 5.35 14.72 -0.08
N ARG A 12 4.62 14.56 -1.18
CA ARG A 12 4.03 13.25 -1.55
C ARG A 12 5.08 12.16 -1.76
N GLU A 13 6.26 12.54 -2.24
CA GLU A 13 7.39 11.63 -2.32
C GLU A 13 7.79 11.11 -0.94
N VAL A 14 7.98 12.01 0.03
CA VAL A 14 8.35 11.65 1.42
C VAL A 14 7.27 10.76 2.05
N PHE A 15 6.00 11.13 1.89
CA PHE A 15 4.88 10.29 2.33
C PHE A 15 4.90 8.90 1.70
N THR A 16 5.18 8.81 0.40
CA THR A 16 5.24 7.52 -0.29
C THR A 16 6.34 6.65 0.29
N LYS A 17 7.57 7.19 0.40
CA LYS A 17 8.72 6.48 0.97
C LYS A 17 8.42 5.98 2.38
N SER A 18 7.86 6.84 3.23
CA SER A 18 7.51 6.50 4.61
C SER A 18 6.47 5.38 4.76
N LEU A 19 5.69 5.08 3.72
CA LEU A 19 4.74 3.96 3.71
C LEU A 19 5.34 2.71 3.04
N THR A 20 6.13 2.88 1.99
CA THR A 20 6.68 1.76 1.19
C THR A 20 7.95 1.16 1.77
N GLU A 21 8.63 1.87 2.67
CA GLU A 21 9.87 1.42 3.32
C GLU A 21 9.64 0.83 4.72
N VAL A 22 8.39 0.84 5.21
CA VAL A 22 8.02 0.20 6.49
C VAL A 22 8.27 -1.30 6.38
N SER A 23 9.10 -1.83 7.28
CA SER A 23 9.32 -3.28 7.37
C SER A 23 8.04 -3.98 7.86
N LEU A 24 7.69 -5.08 7.20
CA LEU A 24 6.53 -5.89 7.58
C LEU A 24 6.96 -6.96 8.60
N PRO A 25 6.20 -7.19 9.69
CA PRO A 25 6.53 -8.24 10.66
C PRO A 25 6.48 -9.63 10.02
N ALA A 26 7.50 -10.45 10.25
CA ALA A 26 7.61 -11.77 9.63
C ALA A 26 6.56 -12.78 10.16
N ASP A 27 6.00 -12.52 11.33
CA ASP A 27 5.02 -13.34 12.04
C ASP A 27 3.58 -12.79 11.94
N ALA A 28 3.36 -11.76 11.12
CA ALA A 28 2.02 -11.25 10.85
C ALA A 28 1.16 -12.26 10.08
N HIS A 29 -0.16 -12.10 10.18
CA HIS A 29 -1.13 -12.94 9.47
C HIS A 29 -0.99 -12.82 7.94
N ASP A 30 -1.02 -13.96 7.24
CA ASP A 30 -0.78 -14.06 5.80
C ASP A 30 -1.61 -13.09 4.95
N LEU A 31 -2.90 -12.94 5.28
CA LEU A 31 -3.79 -12.03 4.52
C LEU A 31 -3.40 -10.57 4.72
N TRP A 32 -3.02 -10.19 5.95
CA TRP A 32 -2.55 -8.84 6.24
C TRP A 32 -1.24 -8.56 5.48
N LEU A 33 -0.30 -9.51 5.53
CA LEU A 33 0.97 -9.45 4.79
C LEU A 33 0.74 -9.30 3.29
N TRP A 34 -0.21 -10.08 2.74
CA TRP A 34 -0.56 -10.00 1.33
C TRP A 34 -1.07 -8.61 0.96
N TYR A 35 -2.03 -8.06 1.72
CA TYR A 35 -2.54 -6.72 1.46
C TYR A 35 -1.44 -5.66 1.62
N ALA A 36 -0.70 -5.67 2.72
CA ALA A 36 0.34 -4.68 2.99
C ALA A 36 1.43 -4.67 1.91
N SER A 37 2.00 -5.83 1.59
CA SER A 37 3.09 -5.96 0.60
C SER A 37 2.65 -5.58 -0.81
N ASN A 38 1.45 -6.00 -1.24
CA ASN A 38 0.93 -5.64 -2.56
C ASN A 38 0.65 -4.14 -2.68
N HIS A 39 0.11 -3.52 -1.61
CA HIS A 39 -0.12 -2.07 -1.60
C HIS A 39 1.19 -1.28 -1.57
N GLN A 40 2.20 -1.70 -0.80
CA GLN A 40 3.55 -1.09 -0.84
C GLN A 40 4.15 -1.15 -2.26
N SER A 41 4.06 -2.33 -2.90
CA SER A 41 4.57 -2.53 -4.26
C SER A 41 3.83 -1.66 -5.29
N LEU A 42 2.49 -1.65 -5.26
CA LEU A 42 1.67 -0.86 -6.16
C LEU A 42 1.90 0.65 -5.97
N LEU A 43 1.95 1.11 -4.72
CA LEU A 43 2.18 2.52 -4.41
C LEU A 43 3.54 3.00 -4.93
N ARG A 44 4.59 2.19 -4.76
CA ARG A 44 5.93 2.48 -5.30
C ARG A 44 5.89 2.64 -6.82
N LYS A 45 5.28 1.68 -7.53
CA LYS A 45 5.14 1.73 -9.00
C LYS A 45 4.35 2.96 -9.48
N LEU A 46 3.30 3.34 -8.75
CA LEU A 46 2.51 4.53 -9.09
C LEU A 46 3.31 5.82 -8.87
N ALA A 47 4.14 5.89 -7.84
CA ALA A 47 4.99 7.05 -7.58
C ALA A 47 6.13 7.20 -8.58
N GLU A 48 6.69 6.09 -9.07
CA GLU A 48 7.72 6.06 -10.12
C GLU A 48 7.17 6.36 -11.53
N HIS A 49 5.86 6.30 -11.71
CA HIS A 49 5.23 6.51 -13.02
C HIS A 49 5.39 7.97 -13.49
N PRO A 50 5.77 8.25 -14.75
CA PRO A 50 6.06 9.61 -15.25
C PRO A 50 4.93 10.63 -15.02
N ALA A 51 3.67 10.19 -15.16
CA ALA A 51 2.50 11.05 -14.90
C ALA A 51 2.39 11.55 -13.44
N MET A 52 3.12 10.96 -12.49
CA MET A 52 3.12 11.38 -11.10
C MET A 52 4.15 12.49 -10.81
N VAL A 53 5.19 12.62 -11.64
CA VAL A 53 6.29 13.58 -11.47
C VAL A 53 5.82 15.01 -11.14
N PRO A 54 4.81 15.59 -11.82
CA PRO A 54 4.37 16.96 -11.54
C PRO A 54 3.76 17.15 -10.14
N ASN A 55 3.41 16.06 -9.45
CA ASN A 55 2.72 16.06 -8.16
C ASN A 55 3.62 15.68 -6.97
N LEU A 56 4.75 15.01 -7.20
CA LEU A 56 5.57 14.38 -6.15
C LEU A 56 6.16 15.37 -5.14
N GLN A 57 6.62 16.52 -5.63
CA GLN A 57 7.29 17.53 -4.81
C GLN A 57 6.31 18.49 -4.11
N GLN A 58 5.02 18.42 -4.42
CA GLN A 58 4.03 19.19 -3.68
C GLN A 58 3.82 18.58 -2.30
N THR A 59 3.52 19.42 -1.30
CA THR A 59 3.10 18.93 0.01
C THR A 59 1.83 18.09 -0.12
N TYR A 60 1.64 17.14 0.79
CA TYR A 60 0.55 16.17 0.70
C TYR A 60 -0.83 16.83 0.58
N ASN A 61 -1.10 17.87 1.40
CA ASN A 61 -2.37 18.59 1.42
C ASN A 61 -2.54 19.63 0.29
N THR A 62 -1.48 20.02 -0.43
CA THR A 62 -1.62 20.94 -1.57
C THR A 62 -2.45 20.27 -2.67
N PRO A 63 -3.44 20.95 -3.30
CA PRO A 63 -4.14 20.38 -4.45
C PRO A 63 -3.17 19.89 -5.54
N ALA A 64 -3.48 18.73 -6.15
CA ALA A 64 -2.62 18.16 -7.18
C ALA A 64 -2.46 19.09 -8.39
N ASN A 65 -1.22 19.28 -8.82
CA ASN A 65 -0.86 20.01 -10.03
C ASN A 65 -1.47 19.35 -11.28
N SER A 66 -1.40 18.01 -11.36
CA SER A 66 -2.01 17.19 -12.42
C SER A 66 -2.96 16.15 -11.84
N LYS A 67 -4.26 16.29 -12.12
CA LYS A 67 -5.32 15.37 -11.65
C LYS A 67 -5.54 14.16 -12.57
N ASN A 68 -4.45 13.52 -12.97
CA ASN A 68 -4.47 12.34 -13.85
C ASN A 68 -4.90 11.05 -13.11
N LYS A 69 -5.14 9.97 -13.86
CA LYS A 69 -5.58 8.68 -13.30
C LYS A 69 -4.55 8.07 -12.34
N VAL A 70 -3.26 8.24 -12.62
CA VAL A 70 -2.17 7.72 -11.78
C VAL A 70 -2.17 8.41 -10.42
N TYR A 71 -2.31 9.74 -10.38
CA TYR A 71 -2.46 10.49 -9.13
C TYR A 71 -3.65 9.99 -8.30
N ARG A 72 -4.80 9.79 -8.93
CA ARG A 72 -6.01 9.32 -8.22
C ARG A 72 -5.79 7.92 -7.62
N MET A 73 -5.16 7.03 -8.37
CA MET A 73 -4.84 5.69 -7.88
C MET A 73 -3.79 5.74 -6.77
N TRP A 74 -2.76 6.58 -6.92
CA TRP A 74 -1.73 6.79 -5.89
C TRP A 74 -2.36 7.27 -4.58
N ASP A 75 -3.27 8.25 -4.61
CA ASP A 75 -3.92 8.77 -3.40
C ASP A 75 -4.81 7.70 -2.75
N PHE A 76 -5.58 6.97 -3.55
CA PHE A 76 -6.41 5.86 -3.08
C PHE A 76 -5.55 4.76 -2.41
N VAL A 77 -4.56 4.23 -3.12
CA VAL A 77 -3.69 3.15 -2.63
C VAL A 77 -2.91 3.59 -1.39
N GLY A 78 -2.38 4.81 -1.37
CA GLY A 78 -1.62 5.34 -0.24
C GLY A 78 -2.47 5.48 1.02
N ARG A 79 -3.72 5.96 0.90
CA ARG A 79 -4.66 6.04 2.03
C ARG A 79 -5.06 4.66 2.51
N THR A 80 -5.36 3.73 1.58
CA THR A 80 -5.71 2.34 1.92
C THR A 80 -4.56 1.65 2.65
N LEU A 81 -3.32 1.77 2.17
CA LEU A 81 -2.14 1.26 2.88
C LEU A 81 -2.00 1.87 4.28
N GLY A 82 -2.21 3.18 4.40
CA GLY A 82 -2.21 3.86 5.70
C GLY A 82 -3.34 3.43 6.64
N TYR A 83 -4.41 2.80 6.15
CA TYR A 83 -5.42 2.15 6.97
C TYR A 83 -5.04 0.70 7.31
N ILE A 84 -4.48 -0.06 6.36
CA ILE A 84 -3.97 -1.42 6.58
C ILE A 84 -2.95 -1.43 7.73
N PHE A 85 -2.01 -0.48 7.76
CA PHE A 85 -1.04 -0.35 8.85
C PHE A 85 -1.61 0.04 10.21
N ARG A 86 -2.90 0.42 10.29
CA ARG A 86 -3.59 0.67 11.56
C ARG A 86 -4.36 -0.55 12.05
N LEU A 87 -4.51 -1.57 11.21
CA LEU A 87 -5.10 -2.84 11.61
C LEU A 87 -4.06 -3.67 12.35
N ASP A 88 -4.53 -4.48 13.31
CA ASP A 88 -3.69 -5.46 13.99
C ASP A 88 -3.13 -6.46 12.95
N PRO A 89 -1.80 -6.61 12.84
CA PRO A 89 -1.19 -7.55 11.90
C PRO A 89 -1.45 -9.02 12.27
N ASP A 90 -1.81 -9.36 13.52
CA ASP A 90 -2.28 -10.70 13.90
C ASP A 90 -3.66 -10.63 14.58
N PRO A 91 -4.75 -10.50 13.79
CA PRO A 91 -6.07 -10.34 14.36
C PRO A 91 -6.51 -11.59 15.16
N PRO A 92 -7.42 -11.42 16.12
CA PRO A 92 -7.85 -12.51 16.99
C PRO A 92 -8.47 -13.67 16.19
N ARG A 93 -8.32 -14.89 16.73
CA ARG A 93 -8.60 -16.16 16.03
C ARG A 93 -9.98 -16.26 15.37
N TRP A 94 -10.99 -15.61 15.92
CA TRP A 94 -12.35 -15.65 15.38
C TRP A 94 -12.49 -14.82 14.08
N LEU A 95 -11.68 -13.78 13.89
CA LEU A 95 -11.62 -13.02 12.63
C LEU A 95 -10.80 -13.75 11.56
N ARG A 96 -9.86 -14.61 11.98
CA ARG A 96 -9.08 -15.47 11.06
C ARG A 96 -9.90 -16.60 10.40
N ARG A 97 -11.09 -16.93 10.94
CA ARG A 97 -11.90 -18.08 10.48
C ARG A 97 -12.89 -17.75 9.37
N SER A 98 -13.26 -16.49 9.16
CA SER A 98 -14.16 -16.08 8.07
C SER A 98 -13.54 -16.25 6.67
N ASP A 99 -12.22 -16.46 6.59
CA ASP A 99 -11.47 -16.48 5.33
C ASP A 99 -11.30 -17.88 4.72
N ALA A 100 -11.69 -18.94 5.43
CA ALA A 100 -11.50 -20.33 4.97
C ALA A 100 -12.27 -20.67 3.67
N GLY A 101 -13.17 -19.80 3.20
CA GLY A 101 -13.99 -20.02 2.01
C GLY A 101 -13.72 -19.14 0.79
N TYR A 102 -13.01 -18.00 0.92
CA TYR A 102 -13.00 -16.98 -0.14
C TYR A 102 -11.63 -16.57 -0.68
N PHE A 103 -10.52 -16.92 -0.02
CA PHE A 103 -9.20 -16.48 -0.51
C PHE A 103 -8.16 -17.60 -0.38
N ARG A 104 -7.96 -18.36 -1.46
CA ARG A 104 -6.70 -19.09 -1.69
C ARG A 104 -5.90 -18.30 -2.72
N PRO A 105 -4.76 -17.69 -2.36
CA PRO A 105 -3.85 -17.19 -3.37
C PRO A 105 -3.33 -18.39 -4.17
N HIS A 106 -3.76 -18.52 -5.42
CA HIS A 106 -3.24 -19.53 -6.32
C HIS A 106 -1.79 -19.19 -6.67
N HIS A 107 -0.84 -19.81 -5.95
CA HIS A 107 0.50 -19.99 -6.49
C HIS A 107 0.39 -20.97 -7.66
N HIS A 108 0.25 -20.43 -8.88
CA HIS A 108 0.25 -21.22 -10.09
C HIS A 108 1.70 -21.67 -10.36
N VAL A 109 2.09 -22.77 -9.71
CA VAL A 109 3.27 -23.54 -10.13
C VAL A 109 2.83 -24.28 -11.40
N LEU A 110 3.30 -23.80 -12.56
CA LEU A 110 3.20 -24.55 -13.80
C LEU A 110 4.01 -25.83 -13.63
N GLN A 111 3.33 -26.97 -13.51
CA GLN A 111 4.01 -28.26 -13.64
C GLN A 111 4.28 -28.52 -15.13
N PRO A 112 5.49 -28.95 -15.50
CA PRO A 112 5.78 -29.32 -16.87
C PRO A 112 5.06 -30.65 -17.19
N HIS A 113 4.22 -30.64 -18.21
CA HIS A 113 3.63 -31.85 -18.76
C HIS A 113 4.74 -32.70 -19.41
N SER A 114 4.81 -33.96 -18.98
CA SER A 114 5.56 -35.03 -19.66
C SER A 114 4.66 -35.75 -20.65
#